data_AF-A0A0G0LTH2-F1
#
_entry.id   AF-A0A0G0LTH2-F1
#
_cell.length_a   1.000
_cell.length_b   1.000
_cell.length_c   1.000
_cell.angle_alpha   90.00
_cell.angle_beta   90.00
_cell.angle_gamma   90.00
#
_symmetry.space_group_name_H-M   'P 1'
#
loop_
_entity.id
_entity.type
_entity.pdbx_description
1 polymer ?
#
loop_
_entity_poly.entity_id
_entity_poly.type
_entity_poly.pdbx_seq_one_letter_code
_entity_poly.pdbx_strand_id
1 'polypeptide(L)'
;MTWNVIVFESERGEKLVEEFIKSLSPSTKAKVIHGIDLLEKHGPYVGMPHTRKVSNLLYELRVRGKEVSFTDLKRRSKKLH
;
A
#
# COMPACT_ATOMS: atom_id res chain seq x y z
N MET A 1 -12.91 13.00 -14.95
CA MET A 1 -11.54 12.79 -15.44
C MET A 1 -11.02 11.54 -14.75
N THR A 2 -10.47 10.59 -15.50
CA THR A 2 -9.86 9.37 -14.94
C THR A 2 -8.34 9.53 -14.93
N TRP A 3 -7.72 9.24 -13.79
CA TRP A 3 -6.27 9.22 -13.62
C TRP A 3 -5.73 7.86 -14.07
N ASN A 4 -4.57 7.87 -14.73
CA ASN A 4 -3.86 6.64 -15.05
C ASN A 4 -2.93 6.27 -13.88
N VAL A 5 -3.07 5.05 -13.37
CA VAL A 5 -2.21 4.51 -12.31
C VAL A 5 -1.20 3.56 -12.95
N ILE A 6 0.06 3.96 -12.94
CA ILE A 6 1.18 3.11 -13.37
C ILE A 6 1.90 2.52 -12.17
N VAL A 7 2.33 1.27 -12.30
CA VAL A 7 3.16 0.60 -11.29
C VAL A 7 4.62 0.76 -11.68
N PHE A 8 5.46 1.14 -10.71
CA PHE A 8 6.90 1.27 -10.93
C PHE A 8 7.53 -0.09 -11.23
N GLU A 9 8.35 -0.12 -12.27
CA GLU A 9 9.22 -1.24 -12.65
C GLU A 9 10.67 -0.73 -12.63
N SER A 10 11.57 -1.49 -12.01
CA SER A 10 12.99 -1.10 -11.99
C SER A 10 13.63 -1.24 -13.37
N GLU A 11 14.79 -0.62 -13.60
CA GLU A 11 15.56 -0.77 -14.85
C GLU A 11 15.94 -2.23 -15.15
N ARG A 12 15.91 -3.10 -14.14
CA ARG A 12 16.20 -4.54 -14.25
C ARG A 12 14.95 -5.37 -14.52
N GLY A 13 13.78 -4.74 -14.65
CA GLY A 13 12.49 -5.41 -14.82
C GLY A 13 11.85 -5.91 -13.52
N GLU A 14 12.32 -5.45 -12.35
CA GLU A 14 11.77 -5.90 -11.08
C GLU A 14 10.45 -5.18 -10.77
N LYS A 15 9.41 -5.96 -10.50
CA LYS A 15 8.05 -5.47 -10.21
C LYS A 15 7.75 -5.48 -8.72
N LEU A 16 8.62 -4.84 -7.94
CA LEU A 16 8.60 -4.86 -6.48
C LEU A 16 7.23 -4.51 -5.89
N VAL A 17 6.54 -3.53 -6.47
CA VAL A 17 5.20 -3.11 -6.01
C VAL A 17 4.15 -4.20 -6.28
N GLU A 18 4.16 -4.82 -7.46
CA GLU A 18 3.22 -5.93 -7.74
C GLU A 18 3.49 -7.14 -6.85
N GLU A 19 4.76 -7.51 -6.68
CA GLU A 19 5.16 -8.63 -5.83
C GLU A 19 4.76 -8.40 -4.37
N PHE A 20 4.97 -7.18 -3.87
CA PHE A 20 4.50 -6.76 -2.56
C PHE A 20 2.98 -6.90 -2.45
N ILE A 21 2.20 -6.38 -3.41
CA ILE A 21 0.74 -6.51 -3.38
C ILE A 21 0.31 -7.98 -3.41
N LYS A 22 1.00 -8.82 -4.20
CA LYS A 22 0.73 -10.26 -4.31
C LYS A 22 0.98 -10.99 -2.99
N SER A 23 1.99 -10.60 -2.21
CA SER A 23 2.31 -11.20 -0.90
C SER A 23 1.32 -10.84 0.20
N LEU A 24 0.50 -9.79 0.02
CA LEU A 24 -0.48 -9.36 1.02
C LEU A 24 -1.57 -10.41 1.26
N SER A 25 -2.07 -10.45 2.51
CA SER A 25 -3.28 -11.24 2.82
C SER A 25 -4.47 -10.83 1.91
N PRO A 26 -5.41 -11.74 1.57
CA PRO A 26 -6.53 -11.44 0.68
C PRO A 26 -7.34 -10.20 1.10
N SER A 27 -7.56 -10.01 2.41
CA SER A 27 -8.27 -8.85 2.94
C SER A 27 -7.49 -7.54 2.76
N THR A 28 -6.18 -7.54 2.96
CA THR A 28 -5.35 -6.35 2.74
C THR A 28 -5.25 -6.04 1.24
N LYS A 29 -5.10 -7.05 0.40
CA LYS A 29 -5.06 -6.93 -1.07
C LYS A 29 -6.32 -6.26 -1.61
N ALA A 30 -7.50 -6.69 -1.17
CA ALA A 30 -8.77 -6.05 -1.54
C ALA A 30 -8.83 -4.55 -1.20
N LYS A 31 -8.26 -4.15 -0.05
CA LYS A 31 -8.19 -2.73 0.34
C LYS A 31 -7.20 -1.94 -0.50
N VAL A 32 -6.10 -2.55 -0.93
CA VAL A 32 -5.15 -1.91 -1.86
C VAL A 32 -5.82 -1.69 -3.21
N ILE A 33 -6.51 -2.70 -3.75
CA ILE A 33 -7.25 -2.59 -5.03
C ILE A 33 -8.28 -1.46 -4.93
N HIS A 34 -9.07 -1.42 -3.85
CA HIS A 34 -10.02 -0.33 -3.62
C HIS A 34 -9.34 1.05 -3.55
N GLY A 35 -8.13 1.13 -2.96
CA GLY A 35 -7.33 2.34 -2.95
C GLY A 35 -6.87 2.76 -4.35
N ILE A 36 -6.51 1.81 -5.21
CA ILE A 36 -6.16 2.07 -6.62
C ILE A 36 -7.38 2.61 -7.37
N ASP A 37 -8.55 1.99 -7.22
CA ASP A 37 -9.80 2.48 -7.85
C ASP A 37 -10.11 3.93 -7.45
N LEU A 38 -9.81 4.29 -6.19
CA LEU A 38 -9.99 5.64 -5.67
C LEU A 38 -9.02 6.63 -6.34
N LEU A 39 -7.76 6.22 -6.52
CA LEU A 39 -6.76 7.01 -7.22
C LEU A 39 -7.12 7.20 -8.70
N GLU A 40 -7.62 6.17 -9.38
CA GLU A 40 -8.09 6.30 -10.77
C GLU A 40 -9.25 7.29 -10.91
N LYS A 41 -10.14 7.38 -9.92
CA LYS A 41 -11.31 8.27 -9.95
C LYS A 41 -11.00 9.70 -9.52
N HIS A 42 -10.15 9.87 -8.51
CA HIS A 42 -9.99 11.15 -7.81
C HIS A 42 -8.55 11.66 -7.78
N GLY A 43 -7.58 10.83 -8.17
CA GLY A 43 -6.16 11.13 -8.08
C GLY A 43 -5.64 11.09 -6.63
N PRO A 44 -4.40 11.57 -6.39
CA PRO A 44 -3.77 11.53 -5.08
C PRO A 44 -4.32 12.55 -4.06
N TYR A 45 -5.29 13.38 -4.47
CA TYR A 45 -5.80 14.51 -3.69
C TYR A 45 -7.02 14.17 -2.81
N VAL A 46 -7.34 12.88 -2.65
CA VAL A 46 -8.50 12.41 -1.86
C VAL A 46 -8.45 12.88 -0.41
N GLY A 47 -7.24 13.09 0.13
CA GLY A 47 -7.03 13.51 1.51
C GLY A 47 -7.24 12.38 2.52
N MET A 48 -7.22 12.75 3.80
CA MET A 48 -7.38 11.83 4.92
C MET A 48 -8.81 11.25 4.94
N PRO A 49 -9.00 9.97 5.32
CA PRO A 49 -8.00 9.05 5.87
C PRO A 49 -7.22 8.23 4.82
N HIS A 50 -7.54 8.39 3.53
CA HIS A 50 -7.11 7.51 2.44
C HIS A 50 -5.73 7.86 1.87
N THR A 51 -5.40 9.15 1.79
CA THR A 51 -4.12 9.64 1.30
C THR A 51 -3.57 10.72 2.21
N ARG A 52 -2.24 10.83 2.27
CA ARG A 52 -1.56 11.93 2.96
C ARG A 52 -0.41 12.43 2.09
N LYS A 53 -0.29 13.75 1.97
CA LYS A 53 0.86 14.36 1.29
C LYS A 53 2.11 14.17 2.17
N VAL A 54 3.17 13.62 1.60
CA VAL A 54 4.45 13.39 2.28
C VAL A 54 5.45 14.48 1.91
N SER A 55 5.53 14.84 0.63
CA SER A 55 6.38 15.91 0.14
C SER A 55 5.82 16.52 -1.16
N ASN A 56 6.59 17.34 -1.86
CA ASN A 56 6.18 17.87 -3.16
C ASN A 56 6.01 16.73 -4.17
N LEU A 57 4.78 16.60 -4.69
CA LEU A 57 4.35 15.57 -5.64
C LEU A 57 4.42 14.12 -5.11
N LEU A 58 4.64 13.93 -3.81
CA LEU A 58 4.67 12.60 -3.18
C LEU A 58 3.52 12.45 -2.17
N TYR A 59 2.75 11.38 -2.35
CA TYR A 59 1.59 11.05 -1.53
C TYR A 59 1.68 9.59 -1.10
N GLU A 60 1.30 9.31 0.15
CA GLU A 60 1.14 7.94 0.65
C GLU A 60 -0.32 7.49 0.47
N LEU A 61 -0.52 6.28 -0.07
CA LEU A 61 -1.80 5.58 -0.02
C LEU A 61 -1.88 4.79 1.30
N ARG A 62 -2.90 5.09 2.11
CA ARG A 62 -3.02 4.54 3.46
C ARG A 62 -3.97 3.34 3.47
N VAL A 63 -3.40 2.15 3.69
CA VAL A 63 -4.16 0.91 3.79
C VAL A 63 -3.95 0.26 5.16
N ARG A 64 -5.05 -0.06 5.85
CA ARG A 64 -4.99 -0.79 7.13
C ARG A 64 -4.98 -2.31 6.88
N GLY A 65 -3.81 -2.92 6.99
CA GLY A 65 -3.62 -4.38 6.88
C GLY A 65 -3.34 -5.05 8.23
N LYS A 66 -3.53 -6.38 8.28
CA LYS A 66 -3.02 -7.25 9.36
C LYS A 66 -1.69 -7.90 8.95
N GLU A 67 -0.88 -7.18 8.17
CA GLU A 67 0.46 -7.63 7.84
C GLU A 67 1.29 -7.58 9.12
N VAL A 68 1.87 -8.72 9.50
CA VAL A 68 2.69 -8.82 10.70
C VAL A 68 3.97 -8.03 10.41
N SER A 69 4.08 -6.84 10.98
CA SER A 69 5.34 -6.10 10.93
C SER A 69 6.43 -6.94 11.60
N PHE A 70 7.69 -6.89 11.15
CA PHE A 70 8.79 -7.60 11.83
C PHE A 70 8.87 -7.31 13.35
N THR A 71 8.31 -6.18 13.78
CA THR A 71 8.12 -5.82 15.19
C THR A 71 7.10 -6.68 15.94
N ASP A 72 6.06 -7.20 15.29
CA ASP A 72 5.07 -8.10 15.88
C ASP A 72 5.64 -9.51 16.16
N LEU A 73 6.62 -9.95 15.37
CA LEU A 73 7.34 -11.22 15.61
C LEU A 73 8.12 -11.18 16.93
N LYS A 74 8.74 -10.04 17.28
CA LYS A 74 9.42 -9.89 18.58
C LYS A 74 8.44 -9.86 19.77
N ARG A 75 7.20 -9.37 19.58
CA ARG A 75 6.18 -9.34 20.64
C ARG A 75 5.61 -10.72 20.97
N ARG A 76 5.45 -11.60 19.97
CA ARG A 76 4.97 -12.97 20.20
C ARG A 76 6.00 -13.86 20.90
N SER A 77 7.29 -13.67 20.63
CA SER A 77 8.36 -14.43 21.29
C SER A 77 8.49 -14.12 22.80
N LYS A 78 8.18 -12.89 23.23
CA LYS A 78 8.22 -12.50 24.66
C LYS A 78 7.03 -12.96 25.50
N LYS A 79 6.00 -13.58 24.91
CA LYS A 79 4.80 -14.04 25.63
C LYS A 79 4.79 -15.54 25.92
N LEU A 80 5.89 -16.24 25.60
CA LEU A 80 6.06 -17.69 25.73
C LEU A 80 7.04 -18.10 26.85
N HIS A 81 7.35 -17.20 27.78
CA HIS A 81 8.14 -17.50 28.99
C HIS A 81 7.43 -16.92 30.20
#